data_AF-A0A846API6-F1
#
_entry.id   AF-A0A846API6-F1
#
_cell.length_a   1.000
_cell.length_b   1.000
_cell.length_c   1.000
_cell.angle_alpha   90.00
_cell.angle_beta   90.00
_cell.angle_gamma   90.00
#
_symmetry.space_group_name_H-M   'P 1'
#
loop_
_entity.id
_entity.type
_entity.pdbx_description
1 polymer ?
#
loop_
_entity_poly.entity_id
_entity_poly.type
_entity_poly.pdbx_seq_one_letter_code
_entity_poly.pdbx_strand_id
1 'polypeptide(L)'
;MTIAPNIPEILPSTNTSATPETDQEFNWRNGWYPITFIQDLPKNRPYSFSLYDEPLVLFRNNDGKLICLTDVCPHRAAKLSDGQIIDGKIECLYHGWQFGSEGECLHIPQLPADAKIPAKACVQSFLVAEKQGIVWMWAGEARVADEKLIPTVADLDNPTVLSSDYMIDLPYDQTYFIENAIDPSHLYISHEATLNSRKQAQPLEMEVIETSARGIRGRYRKTRQQTENWINLDFIAPNLITYRGSTTSEKSKRVGGAALYSLPTGKGKCRIIIRNYSNFPSWKRKWQPRWMEHWYRGKFLEEDLPLVVGQQAQVQRLEQSLSSLYLPLKTSDLLVVEYRKWLDKYGECLPFYLGYNTKSLPDQEHLQVHPQPPVLDRFSRHTQICSSCSRAHKTAIRFKQIFVGVAIALAALAIITEDFTIKLLMVSVSLLSVVLAVVAEKIKIRFERSYSRN
;
A
#
# COMPACT_ATOMS: atom_id res chain seq x y z
N MET A 1 -67.21 39.03 26.54
CA MET A 1 -65.97 39.10 25.73
C MET A 1 -65.79 37.74 25.07
N THR A 2 -65.69 37.78 23.75
CA THR A 2 -65.83 36.67 22.80
C THR A 2 -64.58 35.78 22.80
N ILE A 3 -64.78 34.46 22.84
CA ILE A 3 -63.74 33.44 22.76
C ILE A 3 -63.39 33.26 21.28
N ALA A 4 -62.13 33.51 20.91
CA ALA A 4 -61.57 33.21 19.59
C ALA A 4 -60.77 31.90 19.64
N PRO A 5 -60.84 31.04 18.61
CA PRO A 5 -60.16 29.74 18.60
C PRO A 5 -58.66 29.86 18.25
N ASN A 6 -57.84 29.07 18.93
CA ASN A 6 -56.39 28.94 18.70
C ASN A 6 -56.10 28.37 17.30
N ILE A 7 -55.31 29.09 16.51
CA ILE A 7 -54.68 28.60 15.28
C ILE A 7 -53.28 28.08 15.67
N PRO A 8 -52.89 26.83 15.37
CA PRO A 8 -51.52 26.36 15.58
C PRO A 8 -50.58 26.94 14.51
N GLU A 9 -49.45 27.49 14.95
CA GLU A 9 -48.32 27.88 14.09
C GLU A 9 -47.78 26.67 13.31
N ILE A 10 -47.76 26.79 11.99
CA ILE A 10 -47.17 25.81 11.08
C ILE A 10 -45.67 26.10 11.01
N LEU A 11 -44.86 25.23 11.62
CA LEU A 11 -43.41 25.19 11.39
C LEU A 11 -43.13 24.77 9.94
N PRO A 12 -42.20 25.43 9.22
CA PRO A 12 -41.89 25.07 7.85
C PRO A 12 -41.22 23.68 7.80
N SER A 13 -41.87 22.77 7.09
CA SER A 13 -41.37 21.43 6.77
C SER A 13 -40.13 21.53 5.87
N THR A 14 -38.95 21.29 6.43
CA THR A 14 -37.75 20.99 5.67
C THR A 14 -37.91 19.61 5.03
N ASN A 15 -38.37 19.58 3.78
CA ASN A 15 -38.28 18.41 2.91
C ASN A 15 -36.81 18.20 2.50
N THR A 16 -36.03 17.60 3.39
CA THR A 16 -34.87 16.79 3.00
C THR A 16 -35.34 15.35 2.97
N SER A 17 -35.72 14.87 1.78
CA SER A 17 -35.82 13.45 1.49
C SER A 17 -34.40 12.87 1.52
N ALA A 18 -33.89 12.62 2.73
CA ALA A 18 -32.77 11.72 2.94
C ALA A 18 -33.35 10.30 2.80
N THR A 19 -32.97 9.61 1.74
CA THR A 19 -33.09 8.15 1.65
C THR A 19 -32.47 7.56 2.93
N PRO A 20 -33.12 6.58 3.58
CA PRO A 20 -32.53 5.91 4.73
C PRO A 20 -31.17 5.32 4.34
N GLU A 21 -30.12 5.58 5.13
CA GLU A 21 -28.72 5.16 4.89
C GLU A 21 -28.54 3.63 4.76
N THR A 22 -29.61 2.85 4.96
CA THR A 22 -29.61 1.38 4.98
C THR A 22 -29.54 0.71 3.60
N ASP A 23 -29.73 1.45 2.49
CA ASP A 23 -29.81 0.90 1.12
C ASP A 23 -28.74 1.44 0.14
N GLN A 24 -27.65 2.06 0.61
CA GLN A 24 -26.56 2.43 -0.32
C GLN A 24 -25.82 1.16 -0.81
N GLU A 25 -25.88 0.91 -2.11
CA GLU A 25 -25.06 -0.12 -2.76
C GLU A 25 -23.58 0.29 -2.72
N PHE A 26 -22.71 -0.64 -2.32
CA PHE A 26 -21.26 -0.48 -2.48
C PHE A 26 -20.88 -0.69 -3.94
N ASN A 27 -20.12 0.24 -4.51
CA ASN A 27 -19.55 0.11 -5.85
C ASN A 27 -18.05 0.41 -5.79
N TRP A 28 -17.23 -0.60 -6.04
CA TRP A 28 -15.77 -0.47 -5.96
C TRP A 28 -15.19 0.54 -6.96
N ARG A 29 -15.86 0.79 -8.09
CA ARG A 29 -15.41 1.82 -9.06
C ARG A 29 -15.62 3.24 -8.51
N ASN A 30 -16.62 3.45 -7.66
CA ASN A 30 -16.89 4.76 -7.05
C ASN A 30 -16.04 4.98 -5.78
N GLY A 31 -14.73 4.72 -5.89
CA GLY A 31 -13.78 4.80 -4.78
C GLY A 31 -12.43 5.38 -5.20
N TRP A 32 -11.78 6.06 -4.25
CA TRP A 32 -10.41 6.52 -4.37
C TRP A 32 -9.44 5.45 -3.90
N TYR A 33 -8.49 5.08 -4.76
CA TYR A 33 -7.47 4.07 -4.49
C TYR A 33 -6.10 4.70 -4.26
N PRO A 34 -5.40 4.30 -3.18
CA PRO A 34 -4.09 4.84 -2.84
C PRO A 34 -3.00 4.12 -3.65
N ILE A 35 -2.33 4.85 -4.55
CA ILE A 35 -1.40 4.24 -5.52
C ILE A 35 0.02 4.13 -4.97
N THR A 36 0.55 5.25 -4.49
CA THR A 36 1.91 5.37 -3.98
C THR A 36 2.10 6.66 -3.18
N PHE A 37 3.19 6.79 -2.45
CA PHE A 37 3.58 8.07 -1.85
C PHE A 37 4.17 9.02 -2.90
N ILE A 38 3.82 10.31 -2.81
CA ILE A 38 4.33 11.35 -3.74
C ILE A 38 5.87 11.38 -3.75
N GLN A 39 6.48 11.22 -2.58
CA GLN A 39 7.95 11.17 -2.40
C GLN A 39 8.64 9.93 -3.02
N ASP A 40 7.86 8.92 -3.40
CA ASP A 40 8.34 7.68 -4.01
C ASP A 40 8.06 7.61 -5.52
N LEU A 41 7.23 8.53 -6.02
CA LEU A 41 6.95 8.66 -7.44
C LEU A 41 8.21 9.13 -8.20
N PRO A 42 8.64 8.44 -9.26
CA PRO A 42 9.72 8.90 -10.12
C PRO A 42 9.39 10.23 -10.80
N LYS A 43 10.39 11.11 -10.97
CA LYS A 43 10.19 12.42 -11.61
C LYS A 43 10.15 12.34 -13.14
N ASN A 44 11.03 11.54 -13.75
CA ASN A 44 11.30 11.58 -15.20
C ASN A 44 11.11 10.22 -15.88
N ARG A 45 10.27 9.35 -15.32
CA ARG A 45 9.93 8.06 -15.94
C ARG A 45 8.51 7.68 -15.57
N PRO A 46 7.83 6.90 -16.43
CA PRO A 46 6.52 6.35 -16.08
C PRO A 46 6.59 5.46 -14.83
N TYR A 47 5.45 5.33 -14.15
CA TYR A 47 5.26 4.48 -12.97
C TYR A 47 4.12 3.50 -13.25
N SER A 48 4.45 2.22 -13.39
CA SER A 48 3.48 1.15 -13.63
C SER A 48 2.84 0.68 -12.33
N PHE A 49 1.54 0.41 -12.38
CA PHE A 49 0.79 -0.27 -11.34
C PHE A 49 -0.44 -0.95 -11.96
N SER A 50 -1.28 -1.57 -11.13
CA SER A 50 -2.54 -2.15 -11.59
C SER A 50 -3.62 -2.00 -10.53
N LEU A 51 -4.87 -2.08 -10.95
CA LEU A 51 -6.04 -2.17 -10.09
C LEU A 51 -6.91 -3.33 -10.60
N TYR A 52 -7.09 -4.38 -9.78
CA TYR A 52 -7.79 -5.62 -10.18
C TYR A 52 -7.31 -6.18 -11.53
N ASP A 53 -5.99 -6.30 -11.70
CA ASP A 53 -5.32 -6.75 -12.94
C ASP A 53 -5.46 -5.82 -14.15
N GLU A 54 -6.17 -4.69 -14.05
CA GLU A 54 -6.16 -3.65 -15.08
C GLU A 54 -4.83 -2.87 -15.02
N PRO A 55 -3.98 -2.90 -16.07
CA PRO A 55 -2.66 -2.28 -16.05
C PRO A 55 -2.77 -0.76 -16.28
N LEU A 56 -2.08 0.02 -15.45
CA LEU A 56 -2.19 1.47 -15.37
C LEU A 56 -0.82 2.13 -15.25
N VAL A 57 -0.70 3.35 -15.78
CA VAL A 57 0.56 4.09 -15.81
C VAL A 57 0.38 5.52 -15.32
N LEU A 58 1.22 5.92 -14.35
CA LEU A 58 1.35 7.31 -13.89
C LEU A 58 2.55 7.99 -14.52
N PHE A 59 2.41 9.25 -14.90
CA PHE A 59 3.53 10.12 -15.28
C PHE A 59 3.19 11.58 -14.99
N ARG A 60 4.17 12.48 -15.12
CA ARG A 60 3.95 13.92 -15.03
C ARG A 60 4.04 14.55 -16.42
N ASN A 61 3.08 15.41 -16.74
CA ASN A 61 3.13 16.23 -17.95
C ASN A 61 4.10 17.42 -17.76
N ASN A 62 4.21 18.30 -18.77
CA ASN A 62 5.10 19.46 -18.73
C ASN A 62 4.73 20.49 -17.66
N ASP A 63 3.45 20.56 -17.26
CA ASP A 63 2.97 21.43 -16.19
C ASP A 63 3.21 20.82 -14.80
N GLY A 64 3.80 19.63 -14.73
CA GLY A 64 4.00 18.87 -13.50
C GLY A 64 2.74 18.17 -12.98
N LYS A 65 1.61 18.26 -13.70
CA LYS A 65 0.36 17.57 -13.36
C LYS A 65 0.55 16.06 -13.51
N LEU A 66 0.05 15.32 -12.52
CA LEU A 66 -0.01 13.86 -12.54
C LEU A 66 -1.10 13.40 -13.52
N ILE A 67 -0.75 12.46 -14.39
CA ILE A 67 -1.64 11.84 -15.37
C ILE A 67 -1.66 10.34 -15.10
N CYS A 68 -2.85 9.73 -15.18
CA CYS A 68 -3.04 8.28 -15.13
C CYS A 68 -3.75 7.80 -16.38
N LEU A 69 -3.16 6.83 -17.08
CA LEU A 69 -3.74 6.22 -18.28
C LEU A 69 -3.76 4.69 -18.15
N THR A 70 -4.57 4.02 -18.97
CA THR A 70 -4.39 2.58 -19.23
C THR A 70 -3.00 2.32 -19.80
N ASP A 71 -2.30 1.33 -19.24
CA ASP A 71 -0.93 0.97 -19.60
C ASP A 71 -0.85 -0.03 -20.76
N VAL A 72 -1.62 0.24 -21.82
CA VAL A 72 -1.72 -0.61 -23.00
C VAL A 72 -1.79 0.26 -24.24
N CYS A 73 -0.74 0.26 -25.04
CA CYS A 73 -0.73 0.97 -26.31
C CYS A 73 -1.75 0.34 -27.28
N PRO A 74 -2.73 1.10 -27.81
CA PRO A 74 -3.78 0.56 -28.67
C PRO A 74 -3.25 0.06 -30.02
N HIS A 75 -2.00 0.37 -30.38
CA HIS A 75 -1.38 -0.10 -31.60
C HIS A 75 -1.13 -1.62 -31.56
N ARG A 76 -0.41 -2.13 -30.53
CA ARG A 76 0.00 -3.55 -30.42
C ARG A 76 0.11 -4.04 -28.98
N ALA A 77 -0.67 -3.46 -28.07
CA ALA A 77 -0.73 -3.82 -26.65
C ALA A 77 0.61 -3.74 -25.88
N ALA A 78 1.60 -3.01 -26.40
CA ALA A 78 2.84 -2.76 -25.66
C ALA A 78 2.56 -1.89 -24.43
N LYS A 79 3.28 -2.17 -23.33
CA LYS A 79 3.20 -1.36 -22.11
C LYS A 79 3.69 0.05 -22.39
N LEU A 80 2.90 1.04 -22.01
CA LEU A 80 3.31 2.45 -22.07
C LEU A 80 4.29 2.78 -20.95
N SER A 81 4.26 2.05 -19.83
CA SER A 81 5.14 2.28 -18.68
C SER A 81 6.60 1.93 -18.93
N ASP A 82 6.86 1.04 -19.89
CA ASP A 82 8.21 0.76 -20.41
C ASP A 82 8.68 1.88 -21.36
N GLY A 83 7.78 2.81 -21.67
CA GLY A 83 7.95 4.02 -22.44
C GLY A 83 8.90 5.05 -21.85
N GLN A 84 8.89 6.22 -22.48
CA GLN A 84 9.54 7.43 -21.98
C GLN A 84 8.58 8.62 -21.97
N ILE A 85 8.94 9.67 -21.23
CA ILE A 85 8.17 10.91 -21.19
C ILE A 85 8.87 11.91 -22.11
N ILE A 86 8.17 12.38 -23.15
CA ILE A 86 8.66 13.35 -24.14
C ILE A 86 7.67 14.52 -24.20
N ASP A 87 8.15 15.73 -23.90
CA ASP A 87 7.33 16.96 -23.90
C ASP A 87 5.99 16.78 -23.16
N GLY A 88 6.03 16.13 -21.99
CA GLY A 88 4.86 15.93 -21.14
C GLY A 88 3.86 14.89 -21.65
N LYS A 89 4.23 14.11 -22.68
CA LYS A 89 3.47 12.99 -23.24
C LYS A 89 4.17 11.68 -22.94
N ILE A 90 3.40 10.60 -22.85
CA ILE A 90 3.98 9.25 -22.75
C ILE A 90 4.19 8.68 -24.15
N GLU A 91 5.42 8.27 -24.46
CA GLU A 91 5.81 7.67 -25.72
C GLU A 91 6.00 6.16 -25.57
N CYS A 92 5.28 5.39 -26.39
CA CYS A 92 5.46 3.95 -26.47
C CYS A 92 6.78 3.60 -27.18
N LEU A 93 7.71 2.94 -26.48
CA LEU A 93 9.01 2.55 -27.04
C LEU A 93 8.93 1.52 -28.19
N TYR A 94 7.77 0.92 -28.45
CA TYR A 94 7.68 -0.03 -29.56
C TYR A 94 7.70 0.67 -30.93
N HIS A 95 6.94 1.76 -31.09
CA HIS A 95 6.82 2.46 -32.39
C HIS A 95 6.76 4.00 -32.28
N GLY A 96 6.98 4.57 -31.09
CA GLY A 96 7.03 6.02 -30.88
C GLY A 96 5.67 6.73 -30.88
N TRP A 97 4.55 6.00 -30.72
CA TRP A 97 3.24 6.64 -30.57
C TRP A 97 3.20 7.40 -29.25
N GLN A 98 2.77 8.66 -29.28
CA GLN A 98 2.74 9.53 -28.10
C GLN A 98 1.30 9.83 -27.69
N PHE A 99 1.04 9.75 -26.38
CA PHE A 99 -0.28 9.99 -25.79
C PHE A 99 -0.25 11.17 -24.81
N GLY A 100 -1.27 12.01 -24.90
CA GLY A 100 -1.46 13.22 -24.09
C GLY A 100 -2.07 12.96 -22.72
N SER A 101 -2.54 14.03 -22.09
CA SER A 101 -3.07 14.01 -20.72
C SER A 101 -4.46 13.38 -20.62
N GLU A 102 -5.24 13.44 -21.70
CA GLU A 102 -6.58 12.85 -21.77
C GLU A 102 -6.56 11.47 -22.45
N GLY A 103 -5.35 10.93 -22.69
CA GLY A 103 -5.13 9.64 -23.35
C GLY A 103 -5.26 9.67 -24.87
N GLU A 104 -5.44 10.84 -25.47
CA GLU A 104 -5.48 11.04 -26.90
C GLU A 104 -4.10 10.80 -27.54
N CYS A 105 -4.05 10.11 -28.68
CA CYS A 105 -2.80 10.00 -29.44
C CYS A 105 -2.51 11.33 -30.16
N LEU A 106 -1.36 11.92 -29.84
CA LEU A 106 -0.95 13.22 -30.36
C LEU A 106 0.12 13.11 -31.46
N HIS A 107 0.80 11.97 -31.56
CA HIS A 107 1.86 11.77 -32.53
C HIS A 107 2.00 10.29 -32.90
N ILE A 108 2.09 10.03 -34.20
CA ILE A 108 2.39 8.72 -34.79
C ILE A 108 3.53 8.92 -35.80
N PRO A 109 4.77 8.49 -35.52
CA PRO A 109 5.90 8.75 -36.40
C PRO A 109 5.75 8.15 -37.81
N GLN A 110 5.01 7.04 -37.93
CA GLN A 110 4.80 6.34 -39.20
C GLN A 110 3.61 6.87 -40.01
N LEU A 111 2.88 7.86 -39.49
CA LEU A 111 1.73 8.46 -40.17
C LEU A 111 2.22 9.63 -41.05
N PRO A 112 1.85 9.67 -42.34
CA PRO A 112 2.15 10.83 -43.19
C PRO A 112 1.67 12.15 -42.59
N ALA A 113 2.41 13.22 -42.79
CA ALA A 113 2.16 14.51 -42.14
C ALA A 113 0.78 15.14 -42.48
N ASP A 114 0.22 14.77 -43.63
CA ASP A 114 -1.10 15.19 -44.12
C ASP A 114 -2.24 14.24 -43.71
N ALA A 115 -1.92 13.07 -43.15
CA ALA A 115 -2.90 12.09 -42.71
C ALA A 115 -3.40 12.39 -41.29
N LYS A 116 -4.69 12.08 -41.04
CA LYS A 116 -5.32 12.26 -39.73
C LYS A 116 -5.02 11.07 -38.82
N ILE A 117 -4.72 11.35 -37.55
CA ILE A 117 -4.63 10.32 -36.51
C ILE A 117 -6.00 9.64 -36.37
N PRO A 118 -6.06 8.29 -36.40
CA PRO A 118 -7.33 7.57 -36.23
C PRO A 118 -8.00 7.90 -34.89
N ALA A 119 -9.32 8.12 -34.88
CA ALA A 119 -10.05 8.45 -33.64
C ALA A 119 -9.96 7.36 -32.55
N LYS A 120 -9.70 6.11 -32.94
CA LYS A 120 -9.49 4.97 -32.02
C LYS A 120 -8.07 4.92 -31.43
N ALA A 121 -7.16 5.77 -31.88
CA ALA A 121 -5.82 5.89 -31.31
C ALA A 121 -5.91 6.70 -30.00
N CYS A 122 -6.46 6.08 -28.97
CA CYS A 122 -6.56 6.67 -27.64
C CYS A 122 -6.46 5.57 -26.58
N VAL A 123 -6.08 5.96 -25.38
CA VAL A 123 -6.14 5.16 -24.16
C VAL A 123 -7.07 5.84 -23.17
N GLN A 124 -7.66 5.07 -22.26
CA GLN A 124 -8.50 5.65 -21.23
C GLN A 124 -7.65 6.44 -20.22
N SER A 125 -8.14 7.62 -19.83
CA SER A 125 -7.57 8.44 -18.76
C SER A 125 -8.37 8.30 -17.46
N PHE A 126 -7.69 8.47 -16.33
CA PHE A 126 -8.27 8.36 -15.00
C PHE A 126 -7.96 9.60 -14.17
N LEU A 127 -8.93 10.00 -13.33
CA LEU A 127 -8.75 11.13 -12.42
C LEU A 127 -7.77 10.76 -11.31
N VAL A 128 -6.85 11.68 -11.03
CA VAL A 128 -5.86 11.54 -9.96
C VAL A 128 -5.85 12.77 -9.06
N ALA A 129 -5.58 12.55 -7.78
CA ALA A 129 -5.46 13.61 -6.78
C ALA A 129 -4.24 13.36 -5.88
N GLU A 130 -3.59 14.44 -5.45
CA GLU A 130 -2.52 14.40 -4.46
C GLU A 130 -3.08 14.87 -3.11
N LYS A 131 -3.21 13.97 -2.13
CA LYS A 131 -3.79 14.32 -0.81
C LYS A 131 -3.08 13.58 0.31
N GLN A 132 -2.76 14.31 1.38
CA GLN A 132 -1.99 13.84 2.54
C GLN A 132 -0.67 13.11 2.18
N GLY A 133 0.02 13.50 1.09
CA GLY A 133 1.29 12.87 0.69
C GLY A 133 1.15 11.57 -0.12
N ILE A 134 -0.07 11.15 -0.44
CA ILE A 134 -0.39 9.98 -1.27
C ILE A 134 -0.95 10.45 -2.62
N VAL A 135 -0.61 9.72 -3.68
CA VAL A 135 -1.27 9.81 -4.99
C VAL A 135 -2.47 8.88 -5.00
N TRP A 136 -3.64 9.44 -5.28
CA TRP A 136 -4.91 8.75 -5.34
C TRP A 136 -5.41 8.67 -6.78
N MET A 137 -6.07 7.57 -7.12
CA MET A 137 -6.77 7.41 -8.40
C MET A 137 -8.25 7.10 -8.15
N TRP A 138 -9.12 7.75 -8.92
CA TRP A 138 -10.54 7.40 -8.97
C TRP A 138 -10.77 6.33 -10.03
N ALA A 139 -11.38 5.21 -9.64
CA ALA A 139 -11.60 4.07 -10.55
C ALA A 139 -12.83 4.21 -11.45
N GLY A 140 -13.73 5.14 -11.14
CA GLY A 140 -15.02 5.33 -11.81
C GLY A 140 -14.98 6.45 -12.84
N GLU A 141 -16.16 6.87 -13.27
CA GLU A 141 -16.30 8.00 -14.19
C GLU A 141 -15.91 9.31 -13.50
N ALA A 142 -15.14 10.15 -14.19
CA ALA A 142 -14.66 11.42 -13.63
C ALA A 142 -15.80 12.36 -13.17
N ARG A 143 -16.96 12.34 -13.85
CA ARG A 143 -18.11 13.22 -13.58
C ARG A 143 -18.75 13.03 -12.19
N VAL A 144 -18.58 11.84 -11.59
CA VAL A 144 -19.12 11.53 -10.25
C VAL A 144 -18.04 11.50 -9.17
N ALA A 145 -16.78 11.80 -9.52
CA ALA A 145 -15.69 11.82 -8.57
C ALA A 145 -15.79 13.03 -7.63
N ASP A 146 -15.61 12.79 -6.33
CA ASP A 146 -15.52 13.84 -5.32
C ASP A 146 -14.28 13.61 -4.44
N GLU A 147 -13.34 14.55 -4.42
CA GLU A 147 -12.12 14.48 -3.60
C GLU A 147 -12.40 14.49 -2.08
N LYS A 148 -13.60 14.89 -1.66
CA LYS A 148 -14.03 14.77 -0.26
C LYS A 148 -14.20 13.32 0.17
N LEU A 149 -14.41 12.41 -0.78
CA LEU A 149 -14.51 10.97 -0.52
C LEU A 149 -13.14 10.29 -0.38
N ILE A 150 -12.02 11.00 -0.61
CA ILE A 150 -10.70 10.45 -0.35
C ILE A 150 -10.61 10.11 1.16
N PRO A 151 -10.30 8.85 1.52
CA PRO A 151 -10.31 8.41 2.91
C PRO A 151 -9.08 8.95 3.64
N THR A 152 -9.17 10.19 4.13
CA THR A 152 -8.11 10.88 4.87
C THR A 152 -8.16 10.61 6.36
N VAL A 153 -7.02 10.73 7.03
CA VAL A 153 -6.92 10.61 8.50
C VAL A 153 -6.67 11.99 9.08
N ALA A 154 -7.66 12.55 9.77
CA ALA A 154 -7.62 13.94 10.27
C ALA A 154 -6.40 14.24 11.17
N ASP A 155 -5.95 13.26 11.95
CA ASP A 155 -4.79 13.42 12.84
C ASP A 155 -3.50 13.73 12.06
N LEU A 156 -3.40 13.32 10.78
CA LEU A 156 -2.25 13.57 9.91
C LEU A 156 -2.19 15.00 9.37
N ASP A 157 -3.29 15.76 9.47
CA ASP A 157 -3.31 17.18 9.09
C ASP A 157 -2.76 18.08 10.21
N ASN A 158 -2.54 17.51 11.41
CA ASN A 158 -1.95 18.23 12.53
C ASN A 158 -0.43 18.33 12.36
N PRO A 159 0.17 19.55 12.30
CA PRO A 159 1.61 19.72 12.08
C PRO A 159 2.48 19.19 13.23
N THR A 160 1.90 18.91 14.40
CA THR A 160 2.63 18.31 15.54
C THR A 160 2.73 16.79 15.46
N VAL A 161 1.95 16.17 14.57
CA VAL A 161 1.94 14.72 14.36
C VAL A 161 2.97 14.36 13.30
N LEU A 162 3.84 13.40 13.62
CA LEU A 162 4.80 12.84 12.68
C LEU A 162 4.29 11.49 12.21
N SER A 163 4.35 11.23 10.90
CA SER A 163 4.07 9.92 10.32
C SER A 163 5.35 9.17 9.94
N SER A 164 5.25 7.85 10.06
CA SER A 164 6.20 6.84 9.62
C SER A 164 5.51 6.06 8.52
N ASP A 165 5.97 6.29 7.30
CA ASP A 165 5.32 5.88 6.07
C ASP A 165 6.05 4.67 5.48
N TYR A 166 5.33 3.60 5.16
CA TYR A 166 5.90 2.36 4.60
C TYR A 166 4.96 1.80 3.53
N MET A 167 5.50 1.29 2.42
CA MET A 167 4.70 0.73 1.32
C MET A 167 5.30 -0.60 0.87
N ILE A 168 4.49 -1.63 0.66
CA ILE A 168 4.99 -2.95 0.23
C ILE A 168 3.95 -3.68 -0.61
N ASP A 169 4.41 -4.43 -1.61
CA ASP A 169 3.59 -5.36 -2.38
C ASP A 169 3.54 -6.72 -1.67
N LEU A 170 2.35 -7.26 -1.53
CA LEU A 170 2.04 -8.52 -0.88
C LEU A 170 1.53 -9.52 -1.93
N PRO A 171 2.04 -10.76 -1.93
CA PRO A 171 1.67 -11.77 -2.90
C PRO A 171 0.45 -12.58 -2.45
N TYR A 172 -0.62 -11.88 -2.06
CA TYR A 172 -1.92 -12.45 -1.73
C TYR A 172 -3.03 -11.41 -1.93
N ASP A 173 -4.28 -11.85 -1.94
CA ASP A 173 -5.45 -10.99 -2.17
C ASP A 173 -5.59 -9.95 -1.06
N GLN A 174 -6.04 -8.74 -1.44
CA GLN A 174 -6.35 -7.65 -0.51
C GLN A 174 -7.25 -8.09 0.66
N THR A 175 -8.19 -9.01 0.42
CA THR A 175 -9.11 -9.48 1.47
C THR A 175 -8.40 -10.21 2.60
N TYR A 176 -7.30 -10.93 2.31
CA TYR A 176 -6.49 -11.58 3.37
C TYR A 176 -5.63 -10.57 4.11
N PHE A 177 -5.15 -9.52 3.45
CA PHE A 177 -4.52 -8.40 4.15
C PHE A 177 -5.49 -7.73 5.12
N ILE A 178 -6.71 -7.43 4.68
CA ILE A 178 -7.72 -6.78 5.53
C ILE A 178 -8.07 -7.69 6.72
N GLU A 179 -8.29 -8.99 6.48
CA GLU A 179 -8.50 -9.97 7.55
C GLU A 179 -7.34 -9.99 8.57
N ASN A 180 -6.10 -10.09 8.09
CA ASN A 180 -4.93 -10.10 8.96
C ASN A 180 -4.81 -8.79 9.75
N ALA A 181 -5.05 -7.63 9.14
CA ALA A 181 -5.02 -6.36 9.84
C ALA A 181 -6.13 -6.28 10.91
N ILE A 182 -7.37 -6.62 10.60
CA ILE A 182 -8.47 -6.50 11.58
C ILE A 182 -8.47 -7.56 12.68
N ASP A 183 -7.51 -8.50 12.68
CA ASP A 183 -7.26 -9.45 13.76
C ASP A 183 -6.14 -8.97 14.70
N PRO A 184 -6.44 -8.34 15.85
CA PRO A 184 -5.42 -7.98 16.84
C PRO A 184 -4.85 -9.19 17.62
N SER A 185 -5.39 -10.39 17.47
CA SER A 185 -5.07 -11.56 18.31
C SER A 185 -3.73 -12.20 17.94
N HIS A 186 -3.38 -12.22 16.65
CA HIS A 186 -2.09 -12.76 16.21
C HIS A 186 -0.90 -11.89 16.63
N LEU A 187 -1.10 -10.60 16.96
CA LEU A 187 -0.02 -9.63 17.13
C LEU A 187 1.09 -10.11 18.08
N TYR A 188 0.72 -10.69 19.24
CA TYR A 188 1.69 -11.14 20.24
C TYR A 188 2.33 -12.50 19.91
N ILE A 189 1.77 -13.26 18.97
CA ILE A 189 2.24 -14.58 18.53
C ILE A 189 3.10 -14.44 17.25
N SER A 190 2.52 -13.85 16.21
CA SER A 190 3.15 -13.73 14.89
C SER A 190 4.12 -12.56 14.78
N HIS A 191 4.21 -11.65 15.76
CA HIS A 191 5.28 -10.64 15.81
C HIS A 191 6.21 -10.78 17.01
N GLU A 192 6.38 -12.00 17.54
CA GLU A 192 7.27 -12.25 18.68
C GLU A 192 8.70 -11.72 18.45
N ALA A 193 9.29 -11.89 17.26
CA ALA A 193 10.66 -11.45 17.06
C ALA A 193 10.81 -9.93 17.00
N THR A 194 9.70 -9.19 16.95
CA THR A 194 9.66 -7.74 16.90
C THR A 194 9.08 -7.12 18.19
N LEU A 195 8.13 -7.78 18.85
CA LEU A 195 7.49 -7.32 20.08
C LEU A 195 7.99 -8.04 21.36
N ASN A 196 8.63 -9.20 21.23
CA ASN A 196 9.17 -10.05 22.32
C ASN A 196 8.15 -10.38 23.42
N SER A 197 6.93 -10.78 23.04
CA SER A 197 5.78 -10.68 23.94
C SER A 197 4.74 -11.79 23.85
N ARG A 198 5.09 -13.03 23.45
CA ARG A 198 4.11 -14.16 23.38
C ARG A 198 3.27 -14.35 24.65
N LYS A 199 3.87 -14.12 25.82
CA LYS A 199 3.18 -14.21 27.12
C LYS A 199 2.00 -13.23 27.27
N GLN A 200 1.95 -12.18 26.45
CA GLN A 200 0.87 -11.19 26.44
C GLN A 200 -0.34 -11.63 25.60
N ALA A 201 -0.24 -12.72 24.83
CA ALA A 201 -1.37 -13.32 24.15
C ALA A 201 -2.45 -13.72 25.16
N GLN A 202 -3.69 -13.30 24.88
CA GLN A 202 -4.82 -13.39 25.79
C GLN A 202 -6.14 -13.23 25.02
N PRO A 203 -7.29 -13.61 25.60
CA PRO A 203 -8.60 -13.28 25.04
C PRO A 203 -8.78 -11.77 24.93
N LEU A 204 -9.45 -11.33 23.88
CA LEU A 204 -9.83 -9.95 23.67
C LEU A 204 -11.33 -9.79 23.86
N GLU A 205 -11.73 -8.63 24.34
CA GLU A 205 -13.11 -8.18 24.27
C GLU A 205 -13.24 -7.33 23.01
N MET A 206 -14.17 -7.69 22.12
CA MET A 206 -14.36 -7.06 20.82
C MET A 206 -15.82 -6.67 20.66
N GLU A 207 -16.05 -5.53 20.01
CA GLU A 207 -17.38 -5.04 19.68
C GLU A 207 -17.43 -4.52 18.25
N VAL A 208 -18.50 -4.89 17.54
CA VAL A 208 -18.91 -4.25 16.29
C VAL A 208 -19.87 -3.12 16.66
N ILE A 209 -19.48 -1.89 16.39
CA ILE A 209 -20.26 -0.69 16.68
C ILE A 209 -21.27 -0.45 15.55
N GLU A 210 -20.83 -0.58 14.30
CA GLU A 210 -21.65 -0.35 13.11
C GLU A 210 -21.12 -1.17 11.94
N THR A 211 -22.04 -1.69 11.11
CA THR A 211 -21.75 -2.27 9.80
C THR A 211 -22.64 -1.60 8.75
N SER A 212 -22.04 -1.04 7.70
CA SER A 212 -22.74 -0.42 6.57
C SER A 212 -21.99 -0.69 5.25
N ALA A 213 -22.53 -0.25 4.12
CA ALA A 213 -21.82 -0.35 2.83
C ALA A 213 -20.50 0.44 2.81
N ARG A 214 -20.32 1.41 3.72
CA ARG A 214 -19.07 2.17 3.87
C ARG A 214 -18.01 1.45 4.70
N GLY A 215 -18.34 0.34 5.34
CA GLY A 215 -17.41 -0.50 6.07
C GLY A 215 -17.90 -0.93 7.45
N ILE A 216 -16.96 -1.19 8.37
CA ILE A 216 -17.21 -1.71 9.72
C ILE A 216 -16.51 -0.81 10.73
N ARG A 217 -17.25 -0.28 11.71
CA ARG A 217 -16.67 0.38 12.88
C ARG A 217 -16.61 -0.60 14.04
N GLY A 218 -15.42 -0.75 14.60
CA GLY A 218 -15.15 -1.76 15.61
C GLY A 218 -14.26 -1.25 16.72
N ARG A 219 -14.19 -1.99 17.82
CA ARG A 219 -13.24 -1.73 18.89
C ARG A 219 -12.86 -3.01 19.61
N TYR A 220 -11.66 -3.02 20.20
CA TYR A 220 -11.22 -4.12 21.05
C TYR A 220 -10.44 -3.61 22.27
N ARG A 221 -10.37 -4.43 23.31
CA ARG A 221 -9.48 -4.24 24.47
C ARG A 221 -9.01 -5.58 25.03
N LYS A 222 -7.92 -5.55 25.80
CA LYS A 222 -7.40 -6.75 26.46
C LYS A 222 -8.21 -7.07 27.72
N THR A 223 -8.37 -8.36 28.02
CA THR A 223 -9.21 -8.82 29.14
C THR A 223 -8.45 -8.94 30.46
N ARG A 224 -7.14 -9.22 30.46
CA ARG A 224 -6.36 -9.40 31.70
C ARG A 224 -6.17 -8.10 32.49
N GLN A 225 -6.32 -6.94 31.83
CA GLN A 225 -6.24 -5.62 32.46
C GLN A 225 -7.54 -4.86 32.19
N GLN A 226 -8.52 -4.98 33.08
CA GLN A 226 -9.86 -4.39 32.91
C GLN A 226 -9.87 -2.85 32.84
N THR A 227 -8.77 -2.19 33.20
CA THR A 227 -8.58 -0.73 33.10
C THR A 227 -7.94 -0.29 31.78
N GLU A 228 -7.64 -1.21 30.85
CA GLU A 228 -7.13 -0.85 29.53
C GLU A 228 -8.22 -0.16 28.69
N ASN A 229 -7.78 0.86 27.96
CA ASN A 229 -8.64 1.64 27.10
C ASN A 229 -8.96 0.88 25.81
N TRP A 230 -10.17 1.09 25.30
CA TRP A 230 -10.56 0.60 23.98
C TRP A 230 -9.63 1.11 22.89
N ILE A 231 -9.34 0.25 21.93
CA ILE A 231 -8.69 0.60 20.68
C ILE A 231 -9.75 0.49 19.60
N ASN A 232 -10.07 1.62 18.97
CA ASN A 232 -10.95 1.65 17.81
C ASN A 232 -10.19 1.04 16.62
N LEU A 233 -10.88 0.17 15.89
CA LEU A 233 -10.40 -0.55 14.74
C LEU A 233 -11.51 -0.48 13.69
N ASP A 234 -11.37 0.44 12.75
CA ASP A 234 -12.37 0.70 11.72
C ASP A 234 -11.86 0.22 10.37
N PHE A 235 -12.68 -0.53 9.64
CA PHE A 235 -12.53 -0.78 8.21
C PHE A 235 -13.43 0.18 7.45
N ILE A 236 -12.84 0.99 6.57
CA ILE A 236 -13.53 1.92 5.68
C ILE A 236 -13.33 1.39 4.26
N ALA A 237 -14.44 1.01 3.64
CA ALA A 237 -14.45 0.40 2.32
C ALA A 237 -13.98 1.40 1.24
N PRO A 238 -13.26 0.93 0.21
CA PRO A 238 -12.84 -0.45 0.01
C PRO A 238 -11.47 -0.80 0.62
N ASN A 239 -10.76 0.14 1.23
CA ASN A 239 -9.30 0.02 1.30
C ASN A 239 -8.59 0.58 2.53
N LEU A 240 -9.26 1.16 3.52
CA LEU A 240 -8.61 1.76 4.68
C LEU A 240 -8.96 0.99 5.96
N ILE A 241 -7.93 0.69 6.77
CA ILE A 241 -8.08 0.25 8.15
C ILE A 241 -7.40 1.27 9.06
N THR A 242 -8.09 1.71 10.12
CA THR A 242 -7.53 2.64 11.09
C THR A 242 -7.51 2.07 12.50
N TYR A 243 -6.38 2.23 13.20
CA TYR A 243 -6.25 1.96 14.63
C TYR A 243 -6.10 3.26 15.38
N ARG A 244 -6.95 3.49 16.38
CA ARG A 244 -6.89 4.69 17.24
C ARG A 244 -7.21 4.33 18.69
N GLY A 245 -6.33 4.68 19.61
CA GLY A 245 -6.61 4.52 21.05
C GLY A 245 -7.71 5.49 21.51
N SER A 246 -8.64 5.03 22.34
CA SER A 246 -9.76 5.86 22.83
C SER A 246 -9.33 6.94 23.82
N THR A 247 -8.16 6.81 24.46
CA THR A 247 -7.64 7.82 25.39
C THR A 247 -6.67 8.79 24.74
N THR A 248 -7.18 9.63 23.85
CA THR A 248 -6.80 11.04 23.90
C THR A 248 -7.39 11.62 25.18
N SER A 249 -6.67 11.51 26.30
CA SER A 249 -7.01 12.33 27.47
C SER A 249 -7.01 13.78 27.00
N GLU A 250 -8.14 14.49 27.05
CA GLU A 250 -8.21 15.91 26.67
C GLU A 250 -7.13 16.75 27.39
N LYS A 251 -6.64 16.28 28.55
CA LYS A 251 -5.56 16.89 29.32
C LYS A 251 -4.16 16.66 28.73
N SER A 252 -3.92 15.56 28.03
CA SER A 252 -2.66 15.31 27.33
C SER A 252 -2.96 15.24 25.83
N LYS A 253 -2.66 16.30 25.07
CA LYS A 253 -2.82 16.42 23.60
C LYS A 253 -2.10 15.34 22.75
N ARG A 254 -1.82 14.17 23.30
CA ARG A 254 -1.14 13.01 22.75
C ARG A 254 -2.08 12.28 21.78
N VAL A 255 -1.66 12.20 20.53
CA VAL A 255 -2.36 11.52 19.45
C VAL A 255 -1.43 10.45 18.89
N GLY A 256 -1.98 9.27 18.63
CA GLY A 256 -1.25 8.18 18.00
C GLY A 256 -2.19 7.15 17.39
N GLY A 257 -1.79 6.61 16.25
CA GLY A 257 -2.57 5.63 15.52
C GLY A 257 -1.82 5.05 14.33
N ALA A 258 -2.51 4.18 13.60
CA ALA A 258 -2.02 3.61 12.35
C ALA A 258 -3.14 3.64 11.31
N ALA A 259 -2.78 4.02 10.08
CA ALA A 259 -3.66 3.96 8.92
C ALA A 259 -3.05 3.01 7.90
N LEU A 260 -3.77 1.96 7.56
CA LEU A 260 -3.36 0.89 6.68
C LEU A 260 -4.26 0.93 5.45
N TYR A 261 -3.70 1.48 4.38
CA TYR A 261 -4.33 1.57 3.08
C TYR A 261 -3.96 0.36 2.24
N SER A 262 -4.85 -0.05 1.33
CA SER A 262 -4.59 -1.17 0.43
C SER A 262 -5.04 -0.90 -1.00
N LEU A 263 -4.32 -1.47 -1.96
CA LEU A 263 -4.59 -1.36 -3.39
C LEU A 263 -4.60 -2.79 -3.93
N PRO A 264 -5.75 -3.33 -4.36
CA PRO A 264 -5.81 -4.65 -4.98
C PRO A 264 -5.19 -4.56 -6.37
N THR A 265 -3.93 -4.95 -6.51
CA THR A 265 -3.23 -4.87 -7.81
C THR A 265 -3.66 -5.98 -8.76
N GLY A 266 -4.27 -7.05 -8.24
CA GLY A 266 -4.86 -8.14 -9.01
C GLY A 266 -5.07 -9.41 -8.20
N LYS A 267 -5.47 -10.50 -8.83
CA LYS A 267 -5.68 -11.77 -8.13
C LYS A 267 -4.35 -12.30 -7.62
N GLY A 268 -4.31 -12.63 -6.33
CA GLY A 268 -3.13 -13.09 -5.61
C GLY A 268 -2.10 -12.00 -5.33
N LYS A 269 -2.43 -10.71 -5.48
CA LYS A 269 -1.49 -9.61 -5.25
C LYS A 269 -2.19 -8.32 -4.81
N CYS A 270 -1.62 -7.65 -3.83
CA CYS A 270 -2.03 -6.31 -3.44
C CYS A 270 -0.83 -5.47 -3.02
N ARG A 271 -1.01 -4.15 -3.01
CA ARG A 271 -0.08 -3.21 -2.41
C ARG A 271 -0.69 -2.67 -1.14
N ILE A 272 0.12 -2.44 -0.12
CA ILE A 272 -0.31 -1.73 1.08
C ILE A 272 0.53 -0.48 1.32
N ILE A 273 -0.12 0.54 1.85
CA ILE A 273 0.49 1.81 2.25
C ILE A 273 0.14 2.02 3.73
N ILE A 274 1.15 1.98 4.59
CA ILE A 274 1.00 2.07 6.04
C ILE A 274 1.53 3.42 6.51
N ARG A 275 0.77 4.07 7.39
CA ARG A 275 1.15 5.31 8.05
C ARG A 275 0.96 5.15 9.54
N ASN A 276 2.06 4.97 10.26
CA ASN A 276 2.06 4.99 11.72
C ASN A 276 2.31 6.43 12.17
N TYR A 277 1.39 7.03 12.90
CA TYR A 277 1.49 8.43 13.26
C TYR A 277 1.40 8.64 14.75
N SER A 278 2.18 9.60 15.26
CA SER A 278 2.04 10.08 16.62
C SER A 278 2.74 11.42 16.82
N ASN A 279 2.33 12.17 17.83
CA ASN A 279 3.04 13.36 18.31
C ASN A 279 3.87 13.08 19.58
N PHE A 280 4.24 11.81 19.80
CA PHE A 280 5.07 11.43 20.95
C PHE A 280 6.51 11.91 20.75
N PRO A 281 7.18 12.42 21.79
CA PRO A 281 8.58 12.83 21.68
C PRO A 281 9.46 11.65 21.27
N SER A 282 10.04 11.72 20.07
CA SER A 282 11.01 10.72 19.63
C SER A 282 12.17 11.39 18.92
N TRP A 283 13.26 11.64 19.66
CA TRP A 283 14.49 12.21 19.10
C TRP A 283 15.06 11.35 17.95
N LYS A 284 14.87 10.02 18.02
CA LYS A 284 15.32 9.07 17.00
C LYS A 284 14.73 9.34 15.62
N ARG A 285 13.44 9.71 15.53
CA ARG A 285 12.77 9.97 14.23
C ARG A 285 13.36 11.17 13.48
N LYS A 286 14.00 12.13 14.17
CA LYS A 286 14.60 13.30 13.52
C LYS A 286 15.90 12.98 12.77
N TRP A 287 16.66 11.99 13.23
CA TRP A 287 18.01 11.70 12.73
C TRP A 287 18.10 10.38 11.96
N GLN A 288 17.12 9.50 12.10
CA GLN A 288 17.11 8.21 11.44
C GLN A 288 16.70 8.37 9.96
N PRO A 289 17.52 7.91 9.00
CA PRO A 289 17.13 7.88 7.60
C PRO A 289 15.89 6.99 7.39
N ARG A 290 14.99 7.40 6.49
CA ARG A 290 13.73 6.68 6.20
C ARG A 290 13.95 5.20 5.88
N TRP A 291 14.96 4.86 5.07
CA TRP A 291 15.28 3.47 4.73
C TRP A 291 15.68 2.60 5.94
N MET A 292 16.20 3.20 7.01
CA MET A 292 16.61 2.47 8.21
C MET A 292 15.40 2.11 9.07
N GLU A 293 14.43 3.03 9.16
CA GLU A 293 13.14 2.75 9.78
C GLU A 293 12.38 1.64 9.03
N HIS A 294 12.46 1.65 7.70
CA HIS A 294 11.84 0.65 6.84
C HIS A 294 12.34 -0.77 7.10
N TRP A 295 13.58 -0.97 7.55
CA TRP A 295 14.06 -2.31 7.92
C TRP A 295 13.29 -2.91 9.10
N TYR A 296 12.95 -2.09 10.10
CA TYR A 296 12.17 -2.54 11.25
C TYR A 296 10.72 -2.81 10.83
N ARG A 297 10.11 -1.91 10.05
CA ARG A 297 8.73 -2.05 9.55
C ARG A 297 8.58 -3.25 8.61
N GLY A 298 9.51 -3.41 7.68
CA GLY A 298 9.53 -4.53 6.76
C GLY A 298 9.65 -5.87 7.49
N LYS A 299 10.51 -5.95 8.52
CA LYS A 299 10.59 -7.14 9.37
C LYS A 299 9.24 -7.49 9.99
N PHE A 300 8.56 -6.51 10.61
CA PHE A 300 7.27 -6.73 11.27
C PHE A 300 6.24 -7.40 10.34
N LEU A 301 6.07 -6.87 9.13
CA LEU A 301 5.12 -7.42 8.14
C LEU A 301 5.57 -8.76 7.54
N GLU A 302 6.87 -8.95 7.38
CA GLU A 302 7.42 -10.19 6.83
C GLU A 302 7.31 -11.38 7.80
N GLU A 303 7.05 -11.15 9.09
CA GLU A 303 6.78 -12.24 10.05
C GLU A 303 5.46 -12.97 9.76
N ASP A 304 4.46 -12.28 9.22
CA ASP A 304 3.15 -12.86 8.86
C ASP A 304 3.13 -13.43 7.44
N LEU A 305 4.00 -12.91 6.56
CA LEU A 305 3.94 -13.16 5.13
C LEU A 305 3.84 -14.65 4.75
N PRO A 306 4.68 -15.58 5.26
CA PRO A 306 4.55 -16.99 4.92
C PRO A 306 3.25 -17.63 5.41
N LEU A 307 2.71 -17.16 6.55
CA LEU A 307 1.47 -17.68 7.15
C LEU A 307 0.26 -17.32 6.28
N VAL A 308 0.14 -16.04 5.89
CA VAL A 308 -0.99 -15.56 5.08
C VAL A 308 -0.95 -16.14 3.66
N VAL A 309 0.24 -16.24 3.05
CA VAL A 309 0.42 -16.91 1.75
C VAL A 309 -0.01 -18.39 1.84
N GLY A 310 0.42 -19.09 2.89
CA GLY A 310 0.04 -20.49 3.12
C GLY A 310 -1.46 -20.67 3.37
N GLN A 311 -2.07 -19.78 4.15
CA GLN A 311 -3.51 -19.76 4.42
C GLN A 311 -4.31 -19.59 3.14
N GLN A 312 -3.98 -18.60 2.31
CA GLN A 312 -4.65 -18.39 1.03
C GLN A 312 -4.53 -19.61 0.12
N ALA A 313 -3.32 -20.17 -0.03
CA ALA A 313 -3.07 -21.34 -0.87
C ALA A 313 -3.90 -22.55 -0.40
N GLN A 314 -3.99 -22.77 0.91
CA GLN A 314 -4.76 -23.87 1.48
C GLN A 314 -6.27 -23.69 1.27
N VAL A 315 -6.80 -22.48 1.48
CA VAL A 315 -8.22 -22.18 1.26
C VAL A 315 -8.59 -22.36 -0.22
N GLN A 316 -7.74 -21.87 -1.13
CA GLN A 316 -7.94 -22.03 -2.57
C GLN A 316 -7.93 -23.51 -2.98
N ARG A 317 -7.00 -24.31 -2.43
CA ARG A 317 -6.91 -25.75 -2.71
C ARG A 317 -8.13 -26.53 -2.24
N LEU A 318 -8.70 -26.17 -1.09
CA LEU A 318 -9.82 -26.90 -0.50
C LEU A 318 -11.16 -26.58 -1.18
N GLU A 319 -11.26 -25.46 -1.89
CA GLU A 319 -12.43 -24.98 -2.65
C GLU A 319 -13.76 -24.86 -1.87
N GLN A 320 -13.72 -25.06 -0.55
CA GLN A 320 -14.82 -24.95 0.38
C GLN A 320 -15.12 -23.50 0.80
N SER A 321 -16.32 -23.24 1.30
CA SER A 321 -16.68 -21.97 1.95
C SER A 321 -15.82 -21.71 3.19
N LEU A 322 -15.57 -20.44 3.52
CA LEU A 322 -14.83 -20.12 4.75
C LEU A 322 -15.59 -20.57 6.01
N SER A 323 -16.92 -20.52 5.98
CA SER A 323 -17.77 -20.97 7.09
C SER A 323 -17.63 -22.46 7.43
N SER A 324 -17.17 -23.30 6.49
CA SER A 324 -16.87 -24.72 6.74
C SER A 324 -15.41 -24.97 7.11
N LEU A 325 -14.50 -24.07 6.73
CA LEU A 325 -13.07 -24.19 6.99
C LEU A 325 -12.65 -23.57 8.32
N TYR A 326 -13.28 -22.46 8.72
CA TYR A 326 -12.86 -21.65 9.86
C TYR A 326 -13.67 -22.02 11.10
N LEU A 327 -12.99 -21.99 12.26
CA LEU A 327 -13.59 -22.13 13.58
C LEU A 327 -13.35 -20.84 14.38
N PRO A 328 -14.11 -19.77 14.10
CA PRO A 328 -13.84 -18.46 14.71
C PRO A 328 -14.24 -18.43 16.19
N LEU A 329 -13.46 -17.74 17.00
CA LEU A 329 -13.78 -17.43 18.39
C LEU A 329 -14.20 -15.97 18.52
N LYS A 330 -15.28 -15.70 19.27
CA LYS A 330 -15.71 -14.30 19.51
C LYS A 330 -14.64 -13.43 20.18
N THR A 331 -13.72 -14.05 20.93
CA THR A 331 -12.65 -13.37 21.66
C THR A 331 -11.39 -13.09 20.83
N SER A 332 -11.38 -13.46 19.55
CA SER A 332 -10.25 -13.21 18.64
C SER A 332 -10.66 -12.84 17.22
N ASP A 333 -11.79 -13.35 16.73
CA ASP A 333 -12.11 -13.36 15.30
C ASP A 333 -13.40 -12.58 14.97
N LEU A 334 -13.99 -11.84 15.93
CA LEU A 334 -15.28 -11.16 15.73
C LEU A 334 -15.26 -10.25 14.51
N LEU A 335 -14.25 -9.37 14.41
CA LEU A 335 -14.12 -8.42 13.30
C LEU A 335 -13.77 -9.11 11.98
N VAL A 336 -12.99 -10.20 12.03
CA VAL A 336 -12.68 -11.05 10.87
C VAL A 336 -13.95 -11.64 10.26
N VAL A 337 -14.78 -12.27 11.11
CA VAL A 337 -16.05 -12.86 10.66
C VAL A 337 -16.99 -11.77 10.12
N GLU A 338 -17.06 -10.62 10.79
CA GLU A 338 -17.90 -9.51 10.35
C GLU A 338 -17.45 -8.98 8.98
N TYR A 339 -16.15 -8.87 8.73
CA TYR A 339 -15.63 -8.48 7.41
C TYR A 339 -15.93 -9.50 6.31
N ARG A 340 -15.81 -10.80 6.59
CA ARG A 340 -16.17 -11.84 5.61
C ARG A 340 -17.68 -11.84 5.31
N LYS A 341 -18.52 -11.53 6.28
CA LYS A 341 -19.97 -11.32 6.07
C LYS A 341 -20.28 -10.02 5.33
N TRP A 342 -19.51 -8.97 5.58
CA TRP A 342 -19.61 -7.72 4.82
C TRP A 342 -19.34 -7.97 3.33
N LEU A 343 -18.33 -8.79 3.01
CA LEU A 343 -18.08 -9.24 1.64
C LEU A 343 -19.23 -10.09 1.08
N ASP A 344 -19.86 -10.97 1.87
CA ASP A 344 -21.06 -11.69 1.41
C ASP A 344 -22.20 -10.74 1.03
N LYS A 345 -22.36 -9.63 1.77
CA LYS A 345 -23.47 -8.70 1.58
C LYS A 345 -23.22 -7.66 0.48
N TYR A 346 -22.00 -7.14 0.37
CA TYR A 346 -21.68 -5.99 -0.47
C TYR A 346 -20.63 -6.29 -1.54
N GLY A 347 -19.94 -7.44 -1.46
CA GLY A 347 -18.80 -7.77 -2.29
C GLY A 347 -19.14 -8.20 -3.73
N GLU A 348 -20.40 -8.47 -4.05
CA GLU A 348 -20.83 -8.98 -5.37
C GLU A 348 -20.34 -8.13 -6.55
N CYS A 349 -20.22 -6.81 -6.37
CA CYS A 349 -19.73 -5.93 -7.42
C CYS A 349 -18.21 -6.02 -7.67
N LEU A 350 -17.43 -6.60 -6.74
CA LEU A 350 -15.98 -6.69 -6.83
C LEU A 350 -15.56 -7.64 -7.97
N PRO A 351 -14.46 -7.36 -8.69
CA PRO A 351 -13.97 -8.24 -9.75
C PRO A 351 -13.66 -9.67 -9.26
N PHE A 352 -13.23 -9.78 -8.01
CA PHE A 352 -13.12 -11.05 -7.28
C PHE A 352 -13.16 -10.77 -5.78
N TYR A 353 -13.72 -11.72 -5.02
CA TYR A 353 -13.70 -11.69 -3.56
C TYR A 353 -13.95 -13.07 -2.97
N LEU A 354 -13.62 -13.21 -1.68
CA LEU A 354 -13.97 -14.39 -0.89
C LEU A 354 -14.69 -13.93 0.39
N GLY A 355 -16.00 -14.12 0.41
CA GLY A 355 -16.84 -13.86 1.58
C GLY A 355 -16.85 -15.05 2.54
N TYR A 356 -17.72 -15.00 3.55
CA TYR A 356 -17.82 -16.08 4.54
C TYR A 356 -18.48 -17.33 3.94
N ASN A 357 -19.51 -17.13 3.11
CA ASN A 357 -20.24 -18.20 2.43
C ASN A 357 -20.20 -18.07 0.90
N THR A 358 -20.02 -16.86 0.39
CA THR A 358 -20.03 -16.55 -1.04
C THR A 358 -18.61 -16.31 -1.55
N LYS A 359 -18.43 -16.44 -2.87
CA LYS A 359 -17.17 -16.13 -3.54
C LYS A 359 -17.45 -15.65 -4.96
N SER A 360 -16.64 -14.71 -5.43
CA SER A 360 -16.52 -14.37 -6.85
C SER A 360 -15.07 -14.59 -7.26
N LEU A 361 -14.87 -15.41 -8.28
CA LEU A 361 -13.54 -15.71 -8.83
C LEU A 361 -13.47 -15.13 -10.24
N PRO A 362 -12.28 -14.71 -10.71
CA PRO A 362 -12.11 -14.34 -12.10
C PRO A 362 -12.50 -15.51 -13.02
N ASP A 363 -13.03 -15.22 -14.20
CA ASP A 363 -13.33 -16.24 -15.22
C ASP A 363 -12.08 -17.11 -15.47
N GLN A 364 -12.25 -18.43 -15.37
CA GLN A 364 -11.13 -19.38 -15.33
C GLN A 364 -10.30 -19.47 -16.62
N GLU A 365 -10.72 -18.83 -17.72
CA GLU A 365 -9.98 -18.83 -19.00
C GLU A 365 -8.63 -18.08 -18.95
N HIS A 366 -8.37 -17.27 -17.91
CA HIS A 366 -7.15 -16.44 -17.81
C HIS A 366 -6.22 -16.73 -16.62
N LEU A 367 -6.58 -17.66 -15.74
CA LEU A 367 -5.70 -18.05 -14.63
C LEU A 367 -4.64 -19.02 -15.15
N GLN A 368 -3.41 -18.53 -15.35
CA GLN A 368 -2.27 -19.36 -15.70
C GLN A 368 -2.15 -20.53 -14.71
N VAL A 369 -2.44 -21.73 -15.24
CA VAL A 369 -2.25 -23.01 -14.57
C VAL A 369 -0.76 -23.13 -14.27
N HIS A 370 -0.43 -23.19 -12.97
CA HIS A 370 0.90 -23.18 -12.34
C HIS A 370 1.48 -21.81 -11.98
N PRO A 371 1.04 -21.18 -10.87
CA PRO A 371 1.83 -20.11 -10.28
C PRO A 371 3.12 -20.73 -9.74
N GLN A 372 4.27 -20.30 -10.26
CA GLN A 372 5.52 -20.37 -9.49
C GLN A 372 5.22 -19.85 -8.07
N PRO A 373 5.81 -20.43 -7.01
CA PRO A 373 5.59 -19.93 -5.66
C PRO A 373 5.89 -18.43 -5.65
N PRO A 374 5.04 -17.63 -4.99
CA PRO A 374 5.15 -16.19 -5.06
C PRO A 374 6.54 -15.75 -4.64
N VAL A 375 7.07 -14.78 -5.37
CA VAL A 375 8.38 -14.22 -5.04
C VAL A 375 8.25 -13.46 -3.72
N LEU A 376 8.88 -14.00 -2.67
CA LEU A 376 8.79 -13.44 -1.33
C LEU A 376 9.90 -12.44 -1.02
N ASP A 377 10.80 -12.12 -1.95
CA ASP A 377 11.95 -11.25 -1.70
C ASP A 377 11.55 -9.80 -1.36
N ARG A 378 12.42 -9.07 -0.67
CA ARG A 378 12.15 -7.68 -0.24
C ARG A 378 12.43 -6.67 -1.36
N PHE A 379 13.33 -7.02 -2.28
CA PHE A 379 13.75 -6.12 -3.34
C PHE A 379 12.59 -5.80 -4.29
N SER A 380 11.93 -6.83 -4.83
CA SER A 380 10.80 -6.71 -5.73
C SER A 380 9.59 -6.05 -5.05
N ARG A 381 9.30 -6.43 -3.81
CA ARG A 381 8.10 -6.01 -3.09
C ARG A 381 8.18 -4.62 -2.46
N HIS A 382 9.38 -4.14 -2.12
CA HIS A 382 9.54 -2.86 -1.40
C HIS A 382 10.67 -2.00 -1.98
N THR A 383 11.89 -2.53 -2.09
CA THR A 383 13.07 -1.71 -2.39
C THR A 383 12.96 -1.01 -3.74
N GLN A 384 12.37 -1.64 -4.75
CA GLN A 384 12.19 -1.06 -6.08
C GLN A 384 11.17 0.10 -6.11
N ILE A 385 10.14 0.04 -5.26
CA ILE A 385 9.03 1.00 -5.23
C ILE A 385 9.21 2.11 -4.19
N CYS A 386 10.23 2.03 -3.34
CA CYS A 386 10.58 3.03 -2.33
C CYS A 386 11.86 3.78 -2.74
N SER A 387 11.77 5.09 -2.98
CA SER A 387 12.89 5.91 -3.46
C SER A 387 14.06 5.95 -2.48
N SER A 388 13.80 6.01 -1.17
CA SER A 388 14.82 5.98 -0.12
C SER A 388 15.55 4.64 -0.06
N CYS A 389 14.83 3.51 -0.09
CA CYS A 389 15.44 2.18 -0.03
C CYS A 389 16.17 1.85 -1.33
N SER A 390 15.60 2.18 -2.49
CA SER A 390 16.26 2.03 -3.80
C SER A 390 17.58 2.80 -3.86
N ARG A 391 17.59 4.06 -3.36
CA ARG A 391 18.81 4.87 -3.32
C ARG A 391 19.85 4.26 -2.37
N ALA A 392 19.45 3.86 -1.17
CA ALA A 392 20.35 3.25 -0.19
C ALA A 392 20.96 1.92 -0.71
N HIS A 393 20.16 1.08 -1.38
CA HIS A 393 20.62 -0.15 -2.02
C HIS A 393 21.65 0.14 -3.13
N LYS A 394 21.36 1.07 -4.04
CA LYS A 394 22.31 1.49 -5.09
C LYS A 394 23.60 2.07 -4.51
N THR A 395 23.51 2.87 -3.45
CA THR A 395 24.69 3.40 -2.74
C THR A 395 25.52 2.27 -2.12
N ALA A 396 24.89 1.27 -1.50
CA ALA A 396 25.59 0.11 -0.95
C ALA A 396 26.33 -0.69 -2.04
N ILE A 397 25.71 -0.87 -3.22
CA ILE A 397 26.36 -1.51 -4.38
C ILE A 397 27.60 -0.72 -4.81
N ARG A 398 27.47 0.61 -4.97
CA ARG A 398 28.58 1.48 -5.38
C ARG A 398 29.72 1.47 -4.37
N PHE A 399 29.42 1.57 -3.07
CA PHE A 399 30.44 1.50 -2.02
C PHE A 399 31.16 0.15 -2.01
N LYS A 400 30.45 -0.97 -2.17
CA LYS A 400 31.10 -2.27 -2.34
C LYS A 400 32.09 -2.25 -3.50
N GLN A 401 31.67 -1.79 -4.68
CA GLN A 401 32.53 -1.75 -5.88
C GLN A 401 33.76 -0.85 -5.66
N ILE A 402 33.56 0.33 -5.07
CA ILE A 402 34.65 1.28 -4.75
C ILE A 402 35.63 0.64 -3.79
N PHE A 403 35.17 0.08 -2.66
CA PHE A 403 36.06 -0.51 -1.66
C PHE A 403 36.80 -1.74 -2.16
N VAL A 404 36.17 -2.57 -3.00
CA VAL A 404 36.86 -3.67 -3.69
C VAL A 404 37.94 -3.14 -4.63
N GLY A 405 37.64 -2.11 -5.44
CA GLY A 405 38.61 -1.49 -6.33
C GLY A 405 39.79 -0.86 -5.57
N VAL A 406 39.53 -0.14 -4.49
CA VAL A 406 40.55 0.45 -3.60
C VAL A 406 41.42 -0.64 -2.97
N ALA A 407 40.80 -1.73 -2.48
CA ALA A 407 41.55 -2.84 -1.90
C ALA A 407 42.52 -3.47 -2.91
N ILE A 408 42.06 -3.73 -4.14
CA ILE A 408 42.87 -4.30 -5.22
C ILE A 408 44.00 -3.35 -5.60
N ALA A 409 43.71 -2.06 -5.80
CA ALA A 409 44.70 -1.06 -6.18
C ALA A 409 45.80 -0.89 -5.11
N LEU A 410 45.41 -0.79 -3.83
CA LEU A 410 46.36 -0.67 -2.72
C LEU A 410 47.19 -1.94 -2.52
N ALA A 411 46.59 -3.12 -2.71
CA ALA A 411 47.33 -4.38 -2.66
C ALA A 411 48.37 -4.45 -3.79
N ALA A 412 48.01 -4.05 -5.02
CA ALA A 412 48.93 -4.00 -6.15
C ALA A 412 50.07 -2.99 -5.93
N LEU A 413 49.76 -1.79 -5.43
CA LEU A 413 50.74 -0.75 -5.07
C LEU A 413 51.70 -1.22 -3.96
N ALA A 414 51.20 -1.95 -2.97
CA ALA A 414 52.01 -2.49 -1.89
C ALA A 414 53.05 -3.51 -2.39
N ILE A 415 52.77 -4.27 -3.45
CA ILE A 415 53.70 -5.23 -4.04
C ILE A 415 54.92 -4.52 -4.66
N ILE A 416 54.70 -3.39 -5.31
CA ILE A 416 55.76 -2.63 -6.03
C ILE A 416 56.48 -1.61 -5.14
N THR A 417 55.99 -1.35 -3.94
CA THR A 417 56.60 -0.37 -3.02
C THR A 417 57.77 -1.00 -2.25
N GLU A 418 58.91 -0.31 -2.20
CA GLU A 418 60.09 -0.79 -1.47
C GLU A 418 60.08 -0.38 0.00
N ASP A 419 59.58 0.82 0.32
CA ASP A 419 59.48 1.33 1.70
C ASP A 419 58.54 0.46 2.55
N PHE A 420 59.06 -0.07 3.66
CA PHE A 420 58.33 -0.98 4.54
C PHE A 420 57.15 -0.30 5.26
N THR A 421 57.32 0.94 5.71
CA THR A 421 56.28 1.67 6.43
C THR A 421 55.11 2.00 5.51
N ILE A 422 55.40 2.47 4.29
CA ILE A 422 54.39 2.76 3.27
C ILE A 422 53.68 1.47 2.86
N LYS A 423 54.41 0.37 2.67
CA LYS A 423 53.85 -0.95 2.36
C LYS A 423 52.90 -1.43 3.45
N LEU A 424 53.30 -1.36 4.72
CA LEU A 424 52.47 -1.76 5.86
C LEU A 424 51.18 -0.94 5.93
N LEU A 425 51.27 0.37 5.70
CA LEU A 425 50.12 1.27 5.64
C LEU A 425 49.16 0.87 4.50
N MET A 426 49.67 0.69 3.27
CA MET A 426 48.86 0.30 2.11
C MET A 426 48.14 -1.04 2.33
N VAL A 427 48.83 -2.05 2.88
CA VAL A 427 48.21 -3.33 3.22
C VAL A 427 47.11 -3.16 4.27
N SER A 428 47.35 -2.36 5.31
CA SER A 428 46.37 -2.11 6.37
C SER A 428 45.11 -1.42 5.83
N VAL A 429 45.27 -0.40 4.98
CA VAL A 429 44.14 0.30 4.34
C VAL A 429 43.43 -0.59 3.32
N SER A 430 44.15 -1.46 2.60
CA SER A 430 43.55 -2.47 1.73
C SER A 430 42.66 -3.44 2.51
N LEU A 431 43.15 -3.97 3.64
CA LEU A 431 42.37 -4.84 4.53
C LEU A 431 41.14 -4.13 5.10
N LEU A 432 41.28 -2.89 5.56
CA LEU A 432 40.14 -2.08 6.00
C LEU A 432 39.11 -1.89 4.89
N SER A 433 39.56 -1.66 3.65
CA SER A 433 38.69 -1.53 2.48
C SER A 433 37.93 -2.84 2.22
N VAL A 434 38.56 -4.00 2.35
CA VAL A 434 37.86 -5.30 2.27
C VAL A 434 36.77 -5.42 3.34
N VAL A 435 37.05 -5.02 4.60
CA VAL A 435 36.06 -5.02 5.67
C VAL A 435 34.87 -4.10 5.33
N LEU A 436 35.14 -2.90 4.82
CA LEU A 436 34.09 -1.96 4.42
C LEU A 436 33.27 -2.48 3.23
N ALA A 437 33.89 -3.18 2.28
CA ALA A 437 33.17 -3.86 1.19
C ALA A 437 32.23 -4.96 1.71
N VAL A 438 32.65 -5.73 2.71
CA VAL A 438 31.81 -6.74 3.37
C VAL A 438 30.65 -6.09 4.13
N VAL A 439 30.88 -4.96 4.81
CA VAL A 439 29.80 -4.19 5.46
C VAL A 439 28.80 -3.69 4.42
N ALA A 440 29.27 -3.13 3.31
CA ALA A 440 28.40 -2.68 2.21
C ALA A 440 27.59 -3.83 1.60
N GLU A 441 28.18 -5.02 1.42
CA GLU A 441 27.48 -6.22 0.97
C GLU A 441 26.40 -6.66 1.99
N LYS A 442 26.69 -6.63 3.29
CA LYS A 442 25.69 -6.95 4.33
C LYS A 442 24.52 -5.96 4.31
N ILE A 443 24.79 -4.66 4.12
CA ILE A 443 23.76 -3.63 3.97
C ILE A 443 22.94 -3.88 2.71
N LYS A 444 23.57 -4.18 1.58
CA LYS A 444 22.90 -4.52 0.32
C LYS A 444 21.94 -5.68 0.49
N ILE A 445 22.38 -6.78 1.11
CA ILE A 445 21.57 -7.98 1.36
C ILE A 445 20.31 -7.66 2.19
N ARG A 446 20.37 -6.69 3.10
CA ARG A 446 19.21 -6.21 3.88
C ARG A 446 18.15 -5.50 3.03
N PHE A 447 18.44 -5.13 1.79
CA PHE A 447 17.43 -4.63 0.86
C PHE A 447 16.88 -5.70 -0.08
N GLU A 448 17.50 -6.89 -0.10
CA GLU A 448 17.18 -7.97 -1.03
C GLU A 448 16.42 -9.11 -0.37
N ARG A 449 16.93 -9.62 0.75
CA ARG A 449 16.38 -10.81 1.39
C ARG A 449 15.29 -10.46 2.39
N SER A 450 14.16 -11.14 2.31
CA SER A 450 13.13 -11.08 3.34
C SER A 450 13.61 -11.66 4.66
N TYR A 451 12.95 -11.27 5.74
CA TYR A 451 13.12 -11.86 7.04
C TYR A 451 12.65 -13.32 7.00
N SER A 452 13.51 -14.23 7.46
CA SER A 452 13.16 -15.61 7.75
C SER A 452 13.16 -15.81 9.27
N ARG A 453 12.11 -16.45 9.77
CA ARG A 453 12.12 -17.05 11.11
C ARG A 453 13.03 -18.27 11.04
N ASN A 454 14.27 -18.11 11.47
CA ASN A 454 15.22 -19.23 11.62
C ASN A 454 14.99 -19.95 12.93
#